data_AF-A0A6B1GFB7-F1
#
_entry.id   AF-A0A6B1GFB7-F1
#
_cell.length_a   1.000
_cell.length_b   1.000
_cell.length_c   1.000
_cell.angle_alpha   90.00
_cell.angle_beta   90.00
_cell.angle_gamma   90.00
#
_symmetry.space_group_name_H-M   'P 1'
#
loop_
_entity.id
_entity.type
_entity.pdbx_description
1 polymer ?
#
loop_
_entity_poly.entity_id
_entity_poly.type
_entity_poly.pdbx_seq_one_letter_code
_entity_poly.pdbx_strand_id
1 'polypeptide(L)'
;MWSGECCPHNSGQYPRAPHAASTVRAGCEGLVPFAVPHRNWYLNSVDELERLARRRRSVRPAELHRILVRAGFIAREGRGSHRVYRHPDLIRILTIPQNRNPVRAVYVDEAIKAIREVQR
;
A
#
# COMPACT_ATOMS: atom_id res chain seq x y z
N MET A 1 49.31 -14.46 9.91
CA MET A 1 49.84 -13.42 10.82
C MET A 1 50.28 -12.25 9.97
N TRP A 2 49.44 -11.23 9.83
CA TRP A 2 49.83 -9.93 9.30
C TRP A 2 49.60 -8.93 10.43
N SER A 3 50.71 -8.47 11.01
CA SER A 3 50.78 -7.33 11.92
C SER A 3 51.15 -6.10 11.10
N GLY A 4 50.55 -4.95 11.41
CA GLY A 4 50.83 -3.68 10.74
C GLY A 4 49.81 -2.63 11.11
N GLU A 5 49.89 -2.15 12.34
CA GLU A 5 49.06 -1.11 12.95
C GLU A 5 49.38 0.30 12.41
N CYS A 6 48.49 1.23 12.77
CA CYS A 6 48.66 2.70 12.84
C CYS A 6 48.21 3.55 11.63
N CYS A 7 46.97 4.05 11.70
CA CYS A 7 46.65 5.41 11.29
C CYS A 7 45.80 6.09 12.40
N PRO A 8 46.03 7.39 12.70
CA PRO A 8 45.69 8.01 13.98
C PRO A 8 44.31 8.68 14.00
N HIS A 9 43.83 8.93 15.22
CA HIS A 9 42.77 9.85 15.59
C HIS A 9 42.89 11.19 14.83
N ASN A 10 41.82 11.64 14.16
CA ASN A 10 41.62 13.05 13.84
C ASN A 10 40.25 13.51 14.32
N SER A 11 40.26 14.06 15.52
CA SER A 11 39.16 14.79 16.14
C SER A 11 39.03 16.19 15.52
N GLY A 12 37.93 16.39 14.79
CA GLY A 12 37.22 17.67 14.74
C GLY A 12 37.75 18.74 13.77
N GLN A 13 36.90 19.11 12.79
CA GLN A 13 36.48 20.49 12.51
C GLN A 13 35.58 20.52 11.27
N TYR A 14 34.27 20.39 11.47
CA TYR A 14 33.29 20.86 10.48
C TYR A 14 33.06 22.36 10.75
N PRO A 15 33.14 23.25 9.75
CA PRO A 15 32.90 24.67 9.96
C PRO A 15 31.43 24.94 10.32
N ARG A 16 31.24 25.70 11.41
CA ARG A 16 29.97 26.26 11.89
C ARG A 16 29.38 27.20 10.83
N ALA A 17 28.21 26.85 10.29
CA ALA A 17 27.36 27.81 9.60
C ALA A 17 26.58 28.65 10.64
N PRO A 18 26.48 29.99 10.47
CA PRO A 18 25.86 30.87 11.45
C PRO A 18 24.33 30.82 11.41
N HIS A 19 23.78 31.00 12.61
CA HIS A 19 22.36 31.14 12.90
C HIS A 19 21.73 32.30 12.11
N ALA A 20 20.72 32.00 11.30
CA ALA A 20 19.70 32.96 10.90
C ALA A 20 18.34 32.39 11.31
N ALA A 21 17.84 32.89 12.43
CA ALA A 21 16.45 32.72 12.83
C ALA A 21 15.58 33.42 11.78
N SER A 22 14.72 32.65 11.11
CA SER A 22 13.55 33.20 10.45
C SER A 22 12.32 32.49 11.02
N THR A 23 11.60 33.25 11.82
CA THR A 23 10.27 32.98 12.36
C THR A 23 9.32 32.47 11.29
N VAL A 24 8.96 31.19 11.37
CA VAL A 24 7.61 30.72 11.02
C VAL A 24 7.16 29.77 12.12
N ARG A 25 6.26 30.24 12.98
CA ARG A 25 5.39 29.36 13.75
C ARG A 25 4.56 28.57 12.76
N ALA A 26 4.83 27.27 12.64
CA ALA A 26 3.87 26.31 12.11
C ALA A 26 4.08 25.01 12.88
N GLY A 27 3.06 24.60 13.62
CA GLY A 27 3.09 23.40 14.45
C GLY A 27 3.47 22.17 13.64
N CYS A 28 4.31 21.32 14.21
CA CYS A 28 4.58 19.99 13.69
C CYS A 28 3.40 19.06 14.00
N GLU A 29 2.24 19.34 13.42
CA GLU A 29 1.18 18.34 13.23
C GLU A 29 1.43 17.68 11.87
N GLY A 30 2.45 16.82 11.84
CA GLY A 30 2.94 16.22 10.59
C GLY A 30 2.95 14.69 10.57
N LEU A 31 2.43 14.04 11.62
CA LEU A 31 1.97 12.66 11.49
C LEU A 31 0.69 12.76 10.67
N VAL A 32 0.78 12.63 9.33
CA VAL A 32 -0.41 12.36 8.52
C VAL A 32 -1.10 11.17 9.17
N PRO A 33 -2.24 11.34 9.85
CA PRO A 33 -3.01 10.18 10.23
C PRO A 33 -3.46 9.57 8.91
N PHE A 34 -3.54 8.25 8.83
CA PHE A 34 -4.20 7.53 7.75
C PHE A 34 -5.71 7.82 7.69
N ALA A 35 -6.13 9.05 7.99
CA ALA A 35 -7.50 9.53 7.89
C ALA A 35 -7.73 10.05 6.46
N VAL A 36 -7.76 9.12 5.50
CA VAL A 36 -8.53 9.39 4.29
C VAL A 36 -9.98 9.50 4.75
N PRO A 37 -10.70 10.62 4.48
CA PRO A 37 -12.05 10.80 5.00
C PRO A 37 -12.99 9.78 4.33
N HIS A 38 -13.26 8.67 5.03
CA HIS A 38 -14.21 7.62 4.66
C HIS A 38 -15.65 8.10 4.84
N ARG A 39 -16.05 9.18 4.14
CA ARG A 39 -17.48 9.49 4.00
C ARG A 39 -17.97 8.78 2.74
N ASN A 40 -18.45 7.55 2.94
CA ASN A 40 -19.20 6.71 1.99
C ASN A 40 -18.40 5.66 1.17
N TRP A 41 -17.71 4.73 1.83
CA TRP A 41 -16.93 3.65 1.20
C TRP A 41 -17.64 2.27 1.21
N TYR A 42 -18.93 2.20 1.57
CA TYR A 42 -19.69 0.93 1.71
C TYR A 42 -20.62 0.57 0.55
N LEU A 43 -20.45 1.15 -0.63
CA LEU A 43 -21.26 0.79 -1.81
C LEU A 43 -20.50 -0.15 -2.74
N ASN A 44 -20.14 -1.33 -2.24
CA ASN A 44 -20.17 -2.52 -3.09
C ASN A 44 -21.53 -3.15 -2.82
N SER A 45 -22.54 -2.79 -3.61
CA SER A 45 -23.81 -3.52 -3.60
C SER A 45 -23.51 -5.00 -3.84
N VAL A 46 -24.23 -5.90 -3.18
CA VAL A 46 -24.07 -7.36 -3.36
C VAL A 46 -24.04 -7.74 -4.86
N ASP A 47 -24.83 -7.01 -5.66
CA ASP A 47 -24.86 -7.03 -7.12
C ASP A 47 -23.50 -6.83 -7.82
N GLU A 48 -22.63 -5.93 -7.34
CA GLU A 48 -21.33 -5.64 -7.97
C GLU A 48 -20.39 -6.85 -7.83
N LEU A 49 -20.40 -7.49 -6.66
CA LEU A 49 -19.65 -8.73 -6.41
C LEU A 49 -20.21 -9.91 -7.21
N GLU A 50 -21.54 -10.02 -7.33
CA GLU A 50 -22.16 -11.05 -8.17
C GLU A 50 -21.84 -10.86 -9.65
N ARG A 51 -21.90 -9.63 -10.17
CA ARG A 51 -21.49 -9.31 -11.54
C ARG A 51 -20.03 -9.66 -11.77
N LEU A 52 -19.16 -9.37 -10.80
CA LEU A 52 -17.74 -9.74 -10.85
C LEU A 52 -17.56 -11.26 -10.89
N ALA A 53 -18.30 -12.01 -10.05
CA ALA A 53 -18.24 -13.46 -9.99
C ALA A 53 -18.69 -14.14 -11.30
N ARG A 54 -19.72 -13.58 -11.97
CA ARG A 54 -20.19 -14.05 -13.29
C ARG A 54 -19.14 -13.84 -14.37
N ARG A 55 -18.45 -12.70 -14.37
CA ARG A 55 -17.42 -12.35 -15.37
C ARG A 55 -15.97 -12.62 -14.92
N ARG A 56 -15.76 -13.48 -13.92
CA ARG A 56 -14.45 -13.68 -13.26
C ARG A 56 -13.27 -14.04 -14.17
N ARG A 57 -13.53 -14.56 -15.37
CA ARG A 57 -12.50 -14.92 -16.37
C ARG A 57 -12.10 -13.77 -17.30
N SER A 58 -12.82 -12.65 -17.30
CA SER A 58 -12.57 -11.49 -18.18
C SER A 58 -12.19 -10.22 -17.43
N VAL A 59 -11.99 -10.31 -16.11
CA VAL A 59 -11.67 -9.16 -15.25
C VAL A 59 -10.26 -8.65 -15.54
N ARG A 60 -10.15 -7.33 -15.77
CA ARG A 60 -8.87 -6.66 -15.98
C ARG A 60 -8.20 -6.37 -14.63
N PRO A 61 -6.86 -6.43 -14.51
CA PRO A 61 -6.16 -6.12 -13.26
C PRO A 61 -6.50 -4.73 -12.70
N ALA A 62 -6.63 -3.73 -13.58
CA ALA A 62 -6.98 -2.36 -13.21
C ALA A 62 -8.40 -2.25 -12.64
N GLU A 63 -9.34 -3.06 -13.14
CA GLU A 63 -10.71 -3.11 -12.64
C GLU A 63 -10.76 -3.74 -11.25
N LEU A 64 -10.08 -4.87 -11.07
CA LEU A 64 -9.97 -5.52 -9.77
C LEU A 64 -9.29 -4.62 -8.71
N HIS A 65 -8.27 -3.87 -9.12
CA HIS A 65 -7.61 -2.86 -8.27
C HIS A 65 -8.60 -1.80 -7.78
N ARG A 66 -9.43 -1.22 -8.68
CA ARG A 66 -10.43 -0.22 -8.32
C ARG A 66 -11.43 -0.76 -7.31
N ILE A 67 -11.92 -1.98 -7.50
CA ILE A 67 -12.88 -2.63 -6.60
C ILE A 67 -12.26 -2.84 -5.22
N LEU A 68 -11.01 -3.32 -5.15
CA LEU A 68 -10.31 -3.56 -3.88
C LEU A 68 -10.04 -2.26 -3.13
N VAL A 69 -9.54 -1.23 -3.81
CA VAL A 69 -9.30 0.09 -3.18
C VAL A 69 -10.62 0.68 -2.66
N ARG A 70 -11.69 0.59 -3.45
CA ARG A 70 -13.03 1.04 -3.04
C ARG A 70 -13.56 0.25 -1.84
N ALA A 71 -13.23 -1.03 -1.74
CA ALA A 71 -13.56 -1.89 -0.59
C ALA A 71 -12.70 -1.60 0.65
N GLY A 72 -11.80 -0.60 0.63
CA GLY A 72 -10.95 -0.23 1.77
C GLY A 72 -9.59 -0.94 1.81
N PHE A 73 -9.23 -1.73 0.78
CA PHE A 73 -7.91 -2.37 0.74
C PHE A 73 -6.82 -1.36 0.39
N ILE A 74 -5.74 -1.40 1.15
CA ILE A 74 -4.54 -0.61 0.93
C ILE A 74 -3.63 -1.37 -0.02
N ALA A 75 -3.46 -0.85 -1.23
CA ALA A 75 -2.51 -1.38 -2.20
C ALA A 75 -1.09 -0.93 -1.82
N ARG A 76 -0.14 -1.87 -1.83
CA ARG A 76 1.30 -1.58 -1.83
C ARG A 76 1.84 -1.80 -3.23
N GLU A 77 2.36 -0.73 -3.81
CA GLU A 77 3.11 -0.80 -5.05
C GLU A 77 4.50 -1.36 -4.78
N GLY A 78 4.84 -2.43 -5.50
CA GLY A 78 6.20 -2.94 -5.62
C GLY A 78 6.67 -2.77 -7.07
N ARG A 79 7.99 -2.85 -7.30
CA ARG A 79 8.59 -2.83 -8.64
C ARG A 79 8.28 -4.07 -9.50
N GLY A 80 7.48 -5.01 -8.99
CA GLY A 80 7.24 -6.30 -9.63
C GLY A 80 5.91 -6.39 -10.37
N SER A 81 5.75 -7.50 -11.10
CA SER A 81 4.51 -7.88 -11.78
C SER A 81 3.35 -8.23 -10.85
N HIS A 82 3.52 -8.10 -9.53
CA HIS A 82 2.51 -8.42 -8.53
C HIS A 82 2.24 -7.20 -7.67
N ARG A 83 0.96 -6.89 -7.45
CA ARG A 83 0.53 -5.92 -6.45
C ARG A 83 0.02 -6.63 -5.21
N VAL A 84 0.39 -6.09 -4.06
CA VAL A 84 0.02 -6.63 -2.75
C VAL A 84 -1.04 -5.73 -2.14
N TYR A 85 -2.09 -6.31 -1.56
CA TYR A 85 -3.18 -5.61 -0.91
C TYR A 85 -3.33 -6.09 0.53
N ARG A 86 -3.54 -5.14 1.44
CA ARG A 86 -3.75 -5.37 2.87
C ARG A 86 -5.03 -4.66 3.32
N HIS A 87 -5.70 -5.22 4.32
CA HIS A 87 -6.85 -4.60 4.96
C HIS A 87 -6.67 -4.68 6.48
N PRO A 88 -7.02 -3.63 7.26
CA PRO A 88 -6.86 -3.66 8.72
C PRO A 88 -7.66 -4.80 9.37
N ASP A 89 -8.88 -5.05 8.87
CA ASP A 89 -9.76 -6.12 9.39
C ASP A 89 -9.44 -7.51 8.82
N LEU A 90 -8.38 -7.65 8.02
CA LEU A 90 -7.99 -8.91 7.39
C LEU A 90 -6.54 -9.26 7.68
N ILE A 91 -6.31 -10.36 8.38
CA ILE A 91 -4.96 -10.86 8.70
C ILE A 91 -4.22 -11.31 7.43
N ARG A 92 -4.94 -11.86 6.44
CA ARG A 92 -4.34 -12.35 5.20
C ARG A 92 -4.00 -11.23 4.22
N ILE A 93 -2.91 -11.43 3.51
CA ILE A 93 -2.41 -10.52 2.47
C ILE A 93 -2.85 -11.06 1.09
N LEU A 94 -3.46 -10.21 0.27
CA LEU A 94 -3.81 -10.57 -1.10
C LEU A 94 -2.69 -10.17 -2.05
N THR A 95 -2.32 -11.04 -2.97
CA THR A 95 -1.31 -10.75 -4.00
C THR A 95 -1.92 -11.03 -5.37
N ILE A 96 -1.96 -10.01 -6.23
CA ILE A 96 -2.59 -10.08 -7.55
C ILE A 96 -1.55 -9.82 -8.64
N PRO A 97 -1.39 -10.72 -9.62
CA PRO A 97 -0.53 -10.49 -10.77
C PRO A 97 -1.12 -9.43 -11.70
N GLN A 98 -0.29 -8.47 -12.12
CA GLN A 98 -0.62 -7.41 -13.07
C GLN A 98 -0.18 -7.72 -14.50
N ASN A 99 0.75 -8.67 -14.68
CA ASN A 99 1.26 -9.06 -15.99
C ASN A 99 0.29 -9.90 -16.84
N ARG A 100 -0.89 -10.23 -16.32
CA ARG A 100 -1.90 -11.02 -17.02
C ARG A 100 -3.19 -10.25 -17.19
N ASN A 101 -3.64 -10.17 -18.43
CA ASN A 101 -4.94 -9.63 -18.79
C ASN A 101 -5.65 -10.63 -19.72
N PRO A 102 -6.74 -11.29 -19.31
CA PRO A 102 -7.44 -11.14 -18.04
C PRO A 102 -6.73 -11.80 -16.84
N VAL A 103 -7.10 -11.38 -15.63
CA VAL A 103 -6.61 -12.00 -14.38
C VAL A 103 -7.17 -13.43 -14.29
N ARG A 104 -6.38 -14.37 -13.74
CA ARG A 104 -6.89 -15.74 -13.52
C ARG A 104 -8.05 -15.70 -12.54
N ALA A 105 -9.11 -16.44 -12.83
CA ALA A 105 -10.33 -16.49 -12.02
C ALA A 105 -10.05 -16.77 -10.53
N VAL A 106 -9.04 -17.58 -10.22
CA VAL A 106 -8.64 -17.90 -8.84
C VAL A 106 -8.36 -16.64 -8.01
N TYR A 107 -7.63 -15.66 -8.55
CA TYR A 107 -7.34 -14.41 -7.83
C TYR A 107 -8.58 -13.52 -7.68
N VAL A 108 -9.52 -13.60 -8.63
CA VAL A 108 -10.80 -12.89 -8.54
C VAL A 108 -11.65 -13.53 -7.43
N ASP A 109 -11.70 -14.86 -7.35
CA ASP A 109 -12.42 -15.59 -6.31
C ASP A 109 -11.82 -15.31 -4.92
N GLU A 110 -10.49 -15.24 -4.80
CA GLU A 110 -9.80 -14.85 -3.56
C GLU A 110 -10.14 -13.41 -3.14
N ALA A 111 -10.16 -12.48 -4.09
CA ALA A 111 -10.54 -11.09 -3.83
C ALA A 111 -12.00 -10.97 -3.38
N ILE A 112 -12.93 -11.69 -4.02
CA ILE A 112 -14.34 -11.71 -3.62
C ILE A 112 -14.49 -12.26 -2.20
N LYS A 113 -13.80 -13.36 -1.87
CA LYS A 113 -13.81 -13.93 -0.51
C LYS A 113 -13.29 -12.92 0.51
N ALA A 114 -12.21 -12.20 0.19
CA ALA A 114 -11.64 -11.20 1.09
C ALA A 114 -12.57 -10.01 1.32
N ILE A 115 -13.22 -9.52 0.28
CA ILE A 115 -14.21 -8.44 0.42
C ILE A 115 -15.38 -8.91 1.30
N ARG A 116 -15.86 -10.14 1.11
CA ARG A 116 -16.94 -10.71 1.94
C ARG A 116 -16.55 -10.87 3.41
N GLU A 117 -15.30 -11.20 3.71
CA GLU A 117 -14.82 -11.32 5.09
C GLU A 117 -14.72 -9.96 5.79
N VAL A 118 -14.32 -8.91 5.07
CA VAL A 118 -14.26 -7.54 5.59
C VAL A 118 -15.65 -6.94 5.81
N GLN A 119 -16.63 -7.33 4.99
CA GLN A 119 -18.00 -6.84 5.07
C GLN A 119 -18.89 -7.62 6.05
N ARG A 120 -18.36 -8.64 6.72
CA ARG A 120 -19.10 -9.48 7.67
C ARG A 120 -19.14 -8.84 9.05
#